data_AF-A0A443S1I7-F1
#
_entry.id   AF-A0A443S1I7-F1
#
_cell.length_a   1.000
_cell.length_b   1.000
_cell.length_c   1.000
_cell.angle_alpha   90.00
_cell.angle_beta   90.00
_cell.angle_gamma   90.00
#
_symmetry.space_group_name_H-M   'P 1'
#
loop_
_entity.id
_entity.type
_entity.pdbx_description
1 polymer ?
#
loop_
_entity_poly.entity_id
_entity_poly.type
_entity_poly.pdbx_seq_one_letter_code
_entity_poly.pdbx_strand_id
1 'polypeptide(L)'
;MVIGIIIIIINVLQTVNCKKSNANACKLAKELEKSVNKSVNACDNFYEFACDRWQAEHKIADDHTSVSLFSLTADFIKGKLIKLLNSTFKTGKASEKLRKLYSECMNIERVNERNSQPITAFINEQNGWPVLLGNEWNEINY
;
A
#
# COMPACT_ATOMS: atom_id res chain seq x y z
N MET A 1 39.80 -34.99 15.61
CA MET A 1 40.46 -33.68 15.33
C MET A 1 39.91 -33.03 14.06
N VAL A 2 39.86 -33.74 12.93
CA VAL A 2 39.37 -33.21 11.63
C VAL A 2 37.88 -32.83 11.65
N ILE A 3 37.02 -33.62 12.31
CA ILE A 3 35.59 -33.32 12.43
C ILE A 3 35.33 -32.01 13.19
N GLY A 4 36.11 -31.74 14.24
CA GLY A 4 36.02 -30.48 14.99
C GLY A 4 36.42 -29.26 14.15
N ILE A 5 37.46 -29.40 13.32
CA ILE A 5 37.88 -28.36 12.38
C ILE A 5 36.80 -28.13 11.31
N ILE A 6 36.15 -29.19 10.81
CA ILE A 6 35.04 -29.08 9.84
C ILE A 6 33.82 -28.38 10.47
N ILE A 7 33.44 -28.72 11.70
CA ILE A 7 32.33 -28.06 12.41
C ILE A 7 32.65 -26.58 12.68
N ILE A 8 33.90 -26.27 13.05
CA ILE A 8 34.35 -24.88 13.23
C ILE A 8 34.33 -24.15 11.88
N ILE A 9 34.79 -24.76 10.78
CA ILE A 9 34.76 -24.16 9.44
C ILE A 9 33.32 -23.94 8.97
N ILE A 10 32.41 -24.89 9.19
CA ILE A 10 30.98 -24.74 8.84
C ILE A 10 30.36 -23.59 9.66
N ASN A 11 30.62 -23.52 10.97
CA ASN A 11 30.15 -22.42 11.83
C ASN A 11 30.80 -21.06 11.47
N VAL A 12 32.07 -21.05 11.05
CA VAL A 12 32.79 -19.83 10.61
C VAL A 12 32.27 -19.36 9.25
N LEU A 13 32.00 -20.28 8.32
CA LEU A 13 31.35 -19.98 7.03
C LEU A 13 29.91 -19.48 7.22
N GLN A 14 29.20 -19.94 8.26
CA GLN A 14 27.86 -19.46 8.61
C GLN A 14 27.85 -18.13 9.40
N THR A 15 29.00 -17.63 9.88
CA THR A 15 29.05 -16.44 10.78
C THR A 15 29.73 -15.21 10.20
N VAL A 16 30.13 -15.22 8.93
CA VAL A 16 30.79 -14.07 8.29
C VAL A 16 30.00 -13.57 7.09
N ASN A 17 28.94 -12.79 7.34
CA ASN A 17 28.57 -11.75 6.36
C ASN A 17 27.88 -10.49 6.92
N CYS A 18 27.68 -10.38 8.24
CA CYS A 18 27.16 -9.15 8.86
C CYS A 18 28.16 -8.40 9.74
N LYS A 19 29.38 -8.93 9.92
CA LYS A 19 30.40 -8.32 10.80
C LYS A 19 30.99 -7.01 10.27
N LYS A 20 30.80 -6.67 8.99
CA LYS A 20 31.29 -5.42 8.36
C LYS A 20 30.22 -4.34 8.14
N SER A 21 28.92 -4.65 8.30
CA SER A 21 27.83 -3.70 8.07
C SER A 21 27.13 -3.32 9.36
N ASN A 22 26.47 -2.15 9.41
CA ASN A 22 25.61 -1.83 10.55
C ASN A 22 24.45 -2.85 10.68
N ALA A 23 23.87 -2.96 11.89
CA ALA A 23 22.83 -3.95 12.19
C ALA A 23 21.60 -3.85 11.28
N ASN A 24 21.26 -2.64 10.81
CA ASN A 24 20.13 -2.40 9.92
C ASN A 24 20.37 -2.97 8.52
N ALA A 25 21.57 -2.78 7.96
CA ALA A 25 21.96 -3.37 6.68
C ALA A 25 21.94 -4.90 6.73
N CYS A 26 22.42 -5.50 7.82
CA CYS A 26 22.33 -6.95 8.02
C CYS A 26 20.88 -7.45 8.07
N LYS A 27 20.00 -6.73 8.78
CA LYS A 27 18.58 -7.07 8.85
C LYS A 27 17.92 -7.00 7.47
N LEU A 28 18.20 -5.95 6.70
CA LEU A 28 17.69 -5.80 5.34
C LEU A 28 18.18 -6.92 4.41
N ALA A 29 19.46 -7.29 4.49
CA ALA A 29 20.02 -8.38 3.70
C ALA A 29 19.33 -9.72 3.99
N LYS A 30 19.03 -10.01 5.27
CA LYS A 30 18.28 -11.21 5.67
C LYS A 30 16.85 -11.22 5.15
N GLU A 31 16.17 -10.07 5.16
CA GLU A 31 14.82 -9.97 4.59
C GLU A 31 14.83 -10.15 3.06
N LEU A 32 15.83 -9.60 2.38
CA LEU A 32 15.99 -9.79 0.93
C LEU A 32 16.27 -11.26 0.58
N GLU A 33 17.09 -11.96 1.37
CA GLU A 33 17.41 -13.37 1.14
C GLU A 33 16.16 -14.27 1.14
N LYS A 34 15.10 -13.92 1.89
CA LYS A 34 13.85 -14.67 1.89
C LYS A 34 13.14 -14.63 0.53
N SER A 35 13.35 -13.56 -0.24
CA SER A 35 12.73 -13.36 -1.56
C SER A 35 13.40 -14.18 -2.67
N VAL A 36 14.66 -14.60 -2.45
CA VAL A 36 15.51 -15.23 -3.47
C VAL A 36 15.17 -16.71 -3.65
N ASN A 37 14.87 -17.11 -4.89
CA ASN A 37 14.77 -18.50 -5.30
C ASN A 37 16.11 -19.01 -5.88
N LYS A 38 16.95 -19.61 -5.03
CA LYS A 38 18.26 -20.16 -5.42
C LYS A 38 18.20 -21.38 -6.37
N SER A 39 17.01 -21.90 -6.67
CA SER A 39 16.83 -22.99 -7.63
C SER A 39 16.81 -22.49 -9.09
N VAL A 40 16.62 -21.19 -9.31
CA VAL A 40 16.68 -20.55 -10.63
C VAL A 40 18.07 -19.96 -10.84
N ASN A 41 18.64 -20.11 -12.04
CA ASN A 41 19.91 -19.46 -12.36
C ASN A 41 19.68 -17.96 -12.65
N ALA A 42 20.37 -17.10 -11.90
CA ALA A 42 20.27 -15.65 -12.01
C ALA A 42 20.65 -15.11 -13.41
N CYS A 43 21.53 -15.80 -14.15
CA CYS A 43 21.91 -15.41 -15.51
C CYS A 43 20.84 -15.72 -16.55
N ASP A 44 19.94 -16.66 -16.25
CA ASP A 44 18.88 -17.09 -17.18
C ASP A 44 17.59 -16.30 -16.93
N ASN A 45 17.20 -16.15 -15.66
CA ASN A 45 16.05 -15.32 -15.26
C ASN A 45 16.30 -14.66 -13.90
N PHE A 46 16.88 -13.46 -13.93
CA PHE A 46 17.19 -12.72 -12.70
C PHE A 46 15.93 -12.35 -11.89
N TYR A 47 14.79 -12.13 -12.56
CA TYR A 47 13.56 -11.74 -11.88
C TYR A 47 13.00 -12.88 -11.04
N GLU A 48 12.91 -14.09 -11.60
CA GLU A 48 12.50 -15.27 -10.84
C GLU A 48 13.51 -15.62 -9.74
N PHE A 49 14.81 -15.58 -10.06
CA PHE A 49 15.84 -15.77 -9.04
C PHE A 49 15.67 -14.81 -7.85
N ALA A 50 15.39 -13.54 -8.09
CA ALA A 50 15.35 -12.53 -7.03
C ALA A 50 13.99 -12.42 -6.30
N CYS A 51 12.87 -12.70 -6.98
CA CYS A 51 11.54 -12.30 -6.51
C CYS A 51 10.51 -13.44 -6.44
N ASP A 52 10.80 -14.63 -6.96
CA ASP A 52 9.80 -15.70 -7.10
C ASP A 52 9.20 -16.14 -5.75
N ARG A 53 10.02 -16.25 -4.69
CA ARG A 53 9.50 -16.55 -3.34
C ARG A 53 8.68 -15.41 -2.76
N TRP A 54 9.07 -14.15 -3.02
CA TRP A 54 8.32 -13.00 -2.55
C TRP A 54 6.89 -12.97 -3.14
N GLN A 55 6.76 -13.29 -4.42
CA GLN A 55 5.46 -13.38 -5.12
C GLN A 55 4.60 -14.56 -4.64
N ALA A 56 5.24 -15.64 -4.17
CA ALA A 56 4.53 -16.75 -3.55
C ALA A 56 3.87 -16.32 -2.23
N GLU A 57 4.58 -15.52 -1.41
CA GLU A 57 4.12 -15.05 -0.10
C GLU A 57 3.21 -13.81 -0.15
N HIS A 58 3.36 -12.95 -1.16
CA HIS A 58 2.62 -11.69 -1.29
C HIS A 58 1.61 -11.78 -2.44
N LYS A 59 0.41 -12.28 -2.14
CA LYS A 59 -0.71 -12.28 -3.08
C LYS A 59 -1.39 -10.92 -3.10
N ILE A 60 -1.94 -10.57 -4.27
CA ILE A 60 -2.74 -9.36 -4.44
C ILE A 60 -4.04 -9.56 -3.66
N ALA A 61 -4.32 -8.69 -2.69
CA ALA A 61 -5.55 -8.69 -1.92
C ALA A 61 -6.71 -8.10 -2.73
N ASP A 62 -7.96 -8.36 -2.32
CA ASP A 62 -9.17 -8.00 -3.07
C ASP A 62 -9.34 -6.48 -3.29
N ASP A 63 -8.79 -5.66 -2.41
CA ASP A 63 -8.82 -4.19 -2.50
C ASP A 63 -7.63 -3.59 -3.25
N HIS A 64 -6.76 -4.43 -3.81
CA HIS A 64 -5.59 -4.03 -4.59
C HIS A 64 -5.62 -4.62 -6.01
N THR A 65 -5.07 -3.88 -6.97
CA THR A 65 -4.87 -4.36 -8.34
C THR A 65 -3.45 -4.89 -8.59
N SER A 66 -2.53 -4.62 -7.66
CA SER A 66 -1.14 -5.06 -7.70
C SER A 66 -0.53 -5.05 -6.30
N VAL A 67 0.56 -5.80 -6.11
CA VAL A 67 1.31 -5.83 -4.87
C VAL A 67 2.79 -5.62 -5.15
N SER A 68 3.41 -4.72 -4.39
CA SER A 68 4.84 -4.41 -4.46
C SER A 68 5.32 -3.92 -3.09
N LEU A 69 6.62 -3.77 -2.92
CA LEU A 69 7.16 -3.12 -1.72
C LEU A 69 6.58 -1.69 -1.52
N PHE A 70 6.30 -0.97 -2.61
CA PHE A 70 5.71 0.37 -2.55
C PHE A 70 4.26 0.34 -2.07
N SER A 71 3.44 -0.61 -2.53
CA SER A 71 2.05 -0.72 -2.06
C SER A 71 2.02 -1.06 -0.56
N LEU A 72 2.82 -2.03 -0.12
CA LEU A 72 2.94 -2.38 1.29
C LEU A 72 3.37 -1.19 2.17
N THR A 73 4.30 -0.38 1.67
CA THR A 73 4.74 0.84 2.37
C THR A 73 3.64 1.90 2.39
N ALA A 74 2.92 2.08 1.29
CA ALA A 74 1.79 3.01 1.21
C ALA A 74 0.68 2.62 2.18
N ASP A 75 0.37 1.33 2.31
CA ASP A 75 -0.64 0.82 3.26
C ASP A 75 -0.22 1.04 4.71
N PHE A 76 1.06 0.80 5.02
CA PHE A 76 1.61 1.11 6.33
C PHE A 76 1.52 2.60 6.67
N ILE A 77 1.85 3.48 5.73
CA ILE A 77 1.75 4.94 5.90
C ILE A 77 0.28 5.36 6.03
N LYS A 78 -0.60 4.86 5.17
CA LYS A 78 -2.05 5.09 5.23
C LYS A 78 -2.61 4.71 6.60
N GLY A 79 -2.23 3.56 7.14
CA GLY A 79 -2.61 3.13 8.48
C GLY A 79 -2.15 4.09 9.57
N LYS A 80 -0.93 4.65 9.48
CA LYS A 80 -0.46 5.69 10.40
C LYS A 80 -1.22 7.00 10.25
N LEU A 81 -1.50 7.42 9.02
CA LEU A 81 -2.25 8.65 8.74
C LEU A 81 -3.68 8.56 9.28
N ILE A 82 -4.36 7.43 9.08
CA ILE A 82 -5.70 7.18 9.64
C ILE A 82 -5.67 7.27 11.18
N LYS A 83 -4.69 6.63 11.83
CA LYS A 83 -4.52 6.72 13.29
C LYS A 83 -4.30 8.15 13.76
N LEU A 84 -3.48 8.91 13.03
CA LEU A 84 -3.23 10.32 13.32
C LEU A 84 -4.52 11.13 13.20
N LEU A 85 -5.24 11.03 12.09
CA LEU A 85 -6.48 11.76 11.81
C LEU A 85 -7.60 11.48 12.83
N ASN A 86 -7.65 10.26 13.37
CA ASN A 86 -8.57 9.87 14.43
C ASN A 86 -8.15 10.31 15.85
N SER A 87 -6.90 10.74 16.03
CA SER A 87 -6.40 11.18 17.34
C SER A 87 -6.62 12.69 17.57
N THR A 88 -6.57 13.09 18.84
CA THR A 88 -6.58 14.50 19.22
C THR A 88 -5.17 15.07 19.18
N PHE A 89 -4.80 15.74 18.09
CA PHE A 89 -3.56 16.51 18.00
C PHE A 89 -3.87 17.94 17.52
N LYS A 90 -3.35 18.94 18.23
CA LYS A 90 -3.51 20.36 17.86
C LYS A 90 -2.41 20.76 16.90
N THR A 91 -2.76 20.92 15.64
CA THR A 91 -1.93 21.56 14.61
C THR A 91 -2.85 22.44 13.77
N GLY A 92 -2.32 23.55 13.22
CA GLY A 92 -3.10 24.70 12.76
C GLY A 92 -4.20 24.48 11.71
N LYS A 93 -4.74 25.58 11.16
CA LYS A 93 -5.94 25.60 10.30
C LYS A 93 -5.98 24.52 9.19
N ALA A 94 -4.84 24.18 8.58
CA ALA A 94 -4.77 23.14 7.54
C ALA A 94 -5.13 21.75 8.09
N SER A 95 -4.60 21.38 9.25
CA SER A 95 -4.87 20.09 9.89
C SER A 95 -6.31 20.00 10.39
N GLU A 96 -6.87 21.10 10.89
CA GLU A 96 -8.28 21.16 11.29
C GLU A 96 -9.21 20.92 10.09
N LYS A 97 -8.94 21.56 8.95
CA LYS A 97 -9.68 21.33 7.70
C LYS A 97 -9.53 19.90 7.20
N LEU A 98 -8.30 19.35 7.23
CA LEU A 98 -8.04 17.98 6.82
C LEU A 98 -8.81 16.96 7.67
N ARG A 99 -8.83 17.16 9.00
CA ARG A 99 -9.59 16.29 9.92
C ARG A 99 -11.08 16.41 9.67
N LYS A 100 -11.61 17.63 9.49
CA LYS A 100 -13.03 17.83 9.18
C LYS A 100 -13.40 17.12 7.87
N LEU A 101 -12.60 17.29 6.82
CA LEU A 101 -12.80 16.61 5.54
C LEU A 101 -12.82 15.09 5.72
N TYR A 102 -11.85 14.55 6.46
CA TYR A 102 -11.80 13.13 6.76
C TYR A 102 -13.04 12.65 7.53
N SER A 103 -13.47 13.34 8.59
CA SER A 103 -14.64 12.94 9.38
C SER A 103 -15.95 13.00 8.58
N GLU A 104 -16.08 13.97 7.68
CA GLU A 104 -17.25 14.09 6.80
C GLU A 104 -17.29 12.95 5.77
N CYS A 105 -16.13 12.56 5.24
CA CYS A 105 -16.01 11.42 4.32
C CYS A 105 -16.32 10.07 5.00
N MET A 106 -15.87 9.89 6.25
CA MET A 106 -16.05 8.64 6.99
C MET A 106 -17.46 8.47 7.60
N ASN A 107 -18.31 9.51 7.58
CA ASN A 107 -19.68 9.42 8.09
C ASN A 107 -20.61 8.78 7.05
N ILE A 108 -20.58 7.45 6.97
CA ILE A 108 -21.36 6.66 6.01
C ILE A 108 -22.88 6.83 6.23
N GLU A 109 -23.34 7.00 7.46
CA GLU A 109 -24.75 7.27 7.76
C GLU A 109 -25.23 8.54 7.05
N ARG A 110 -24.51 9.65 7.23
CA ARG A 110 -24.82 10.93 6.57
C ARG A 110 -24.71 10.85 5.04
N VAL A 111 -23.77 10.07 4.51
CA VAL A 111 -23.65 9.82 3.07
C VAL A 111 -24.88 9.07 2.55
N ASN A 112 -25.32 8.03 3.26
CA ASN A 112 -26.48 7.23 2.88
C ASN A 112 -27.80 8.00 3.02
N GLU A 113 -27.95 8.84 4.06
CA GLU A 113 -29.10 9.73 4.25
C GLU A 113 -29.28 10.70 3.06
N ARG A 114 -28.17 11.25 2.56
CA ARG A 114 -28.18 12.20 1.43
C ARG A 114 -28.35 11.49 0.08
N ASN A 115 -27.86 10.26 -0.04
CA ASN A 115 -27.93 9.46 -1.26
C ASN A 115 -27.46 10.27 -2.49
N SER A 116 -28.12 10.13 -3.64
CA SER A 116 -27.79 10.85 -4.87
C SER A 116 -28.19 12.33 -4.86
N GLN A 117 -28.86 12.85 -3.82
CA GLN A 117 -29.37 14.22 -3.82
C GLN A 117 -28.29 15.28 -4.09
N PRO A 118 -27.07 15.23 -3.52
CA PRO A 118 -26.05 16.24 -3.77
C PRO A 118 -25.60 16.28 -5.23
N ILE A 119 -25.44 15.11 -5.87
CA ILE A 119 -25.00 15.04 -7.27
C ILE A 119 -26.15 15.41 -8.23
N THR A 120 -27.39 15.02 -7.93
CA THR A 120 -28.56 15.41 -8.74
C THR A 120 -28.80 16.92 -8.67
N ALA A 121 -28.66 17.55 -7.49
CA ALA A 121 -28.77 19.00 -7.35
C ALA A 121 -27.70 19.72 -8.20
N PHE A 122 -26.44 19.27 -8.12
CA PHE A 122 -25.36 19.81 -8.93
C PHE A 122 -25.62 19.64 -10.44
N ILE A 123 -26.08 18.47 -10.88
CA ILE A 123 -26.44 18.22 -12.28
C ILE A 123 -27.53 19.19 -12.75
N ASN A 124 -28.55 19.42 -11.94
CA ASN A 124 -29.65 20.32 -12.29
C ASN A 124 -29.19 21.80 -12.38
N GLU A 125 -28.21 22.20 -11.56
CA GLU A 125 -27.54 23.50 -11.69
C GLU A 125 -26.76 23.62 -13.01
N GLN A 126 -26.26 22.50 -13.55
CA GLN A 126 -25.55 22.43 -14.84
C GLN A 126 -26.48 22.11 -16.03
N ASN A 127 -27.73 22.60 -15.99
CA ASN A 127 -28.74 22.40 -17.04
C ASN A 127 -29.20 20.95 -17.25
N GLY A 128 -29.00 20.09 -16.25
CA GLY A 128 -29.48 18.72 -16.25
C GLY A 128 -28.59 17.76 -17.05
N TRP A 129 -28.88 16.46 -16.94
CA TRP A 129 -28.20 15.41 -17.71
C TRP A 129 -29.23 14.65 -18.55
N PRO A 130 -29.13 14.67 -19.90
CA PRO A 130 -30.15 14.06 -20.77
C PRO A 130 -30.49 12.60 -20.43
N VAL A 131 -29.51 11.80 -20.01
CA VAL A 131 -29.74 10.39 -19.64
C VAL A 131 -30.66 10.23 -18.41
N LEU A 132 -30.70 11.23 -17.53
CA LEU A 132 -31.52 11.21 -16.31
C LEU A 132 -32.91 11.84 -16.54
N LEU A 133 -32.99 12.84 -17.41
CA LEU A 133 -34.20 13.65 -17.64
C LEU A 133 -35.02 13.17 -18.85
N GLY A 134 -34.42 12.42 -19.78
CA GLY A 134 -35.08 11.93 -20.97
C GLY A 134 -35.75 13.05 -21.77
N ASN A 135 -37.05 12.94 -22.01
CA ASN A 135 -37.83 13.91 -22.79
C ASN A 135 -38.01 15.27 -22.06
N GLU A 136 -37.76 15.35 -20.76
CA GLU A 136 -37.82 16.59 -19.99
C GLU A 136 -36.55 17.44 -20.16
N TRP A 137 -35.51 16.86 -20.76
CA TRP A 137 -34.27 17.59 -21.03
C TRP A 137 -34.45 18.56 -22.21
N ASN A 138 -33.91 19.77 -22.06
CA ASN A 138 -34.03 20.82 -23.06
C ASN A 138 -32.66 21.12 -23.69
N GLU A 139 -32.49 20.69 -24.94
CA GLU A 139 -31.31 20.91 -25.79
C GLU A 139 -30.94 22.39 -25.96
N ILE A 140 -31.92 23.31 -25.84
CA ILE A 140 -31.72 24.75 -26.08
C ILE A 140 -30.85 25.41 -24.99
N ASN A 141 -30.68 24.75 -23.84
CA ASN A 141 -29.93 25.27 -22.70
C ASN A 141 -28.44 24.86 -22.70
N TYR A 142 -27.91 24.35 -23.82
CA TYR A 142 -26.52 23.91 -24.01
C TYR A 142 -25.94 24.47 -25.31
#